data_AF-A0AAD8VCK9-F1
#
_entry.id   AF-A0AAD8VCK9-F1
#
_cell.length_a   1.000
_cell.length_b   1.000
_cell.length_c   1.000
_cell.angle_alpha   90.00
_cell.angle_beta   90.00
_cell.angle_gamma   90.00
#
_symmetry.space_group_name_H-M   'P 1'
#
loop_
_entity.id
_entity.type
_entity.pdbx_description
1 polymer ?
#
loop_
_entity_poly.entity_id
_entity_poly.type
_entity_poly.pdbx_seq_one_letter_code
_entity_poly.pdbx_strand_id
1 'polypeptide(L)'
;MTFPAETIAQVARTLARFRRIAVSYGVPPAHFSVLATEAMRRAANAREMLTAIREAADIGVHVLAPEVETLFGAVMGSRSAFVDISRGGLFLDLGGGSVQMTWVDTRLPDYEIAAALAGESMPFGAARLIRVLEGQPEEVRAQEKQRLNASMQSAFAKLCDKFPALAQAKAEHEASATAAPTTNGAGTSAGPVAGGIDAYLCGGGFRGYGCMLQHNDPIQPYPLPSVGTYTVTGDFFKQTEKMRRVNSEHEGKIYGISKRRRQQFPAIIEVVEAFIRTVPHLRTVTFCGGSNRDGALLMKLPKSVRESNPLEALAGFPIQGHEDAGGAGGGKGDMAVAQAVLRTLYGAVPVNVDISRTPTVFSLGLGPLFARQVWIHQGEDDDANASYALHEAVTRDPSAPGLTHLARAVLGLTTCARWGSNLGPIDVQLYRNLKGLVAEARQESVFWAEYLGAVAAVMVDLVPAWPKSVEELESTLRFEATQTADPDKRRASIELTVHVAAGAAVGIDPEDVKGRLSYVGKKRKDGTRPDKKVTVRIQAMK
;
A
#
# COMPACT_ATOMS: atom_id res chain seq x y z
N MET A 1 -30.75 -3.78 -23.52
CA MET A 1 -30.71 -2.58 -22.64
C MET A 1 -30.66 -1.35 -23.53
N THR A 2 -31.41 -0.31 -23.19
CA THR A 2 -31.35 1.00 -23.86
C THR A 2 -31.15 2.09 -22.81
N PHE A 3 -30.51 3.19 -23.19
CA PHE A 3 -30.36 4.37 -22.35
C PHE A 3 -31.56 5.31 -22.55
N PRO A 4 -32.19 5.82 -21.48
CA PRO A 4 -33.23 6.85 -21.59
C PRO A 4 -32.68 8.14 -22.22
N ALA A 5 -33.51 8.84 -23.01
CA ALA A 5 -33.12 10.07 -23.68
C ALA A 5 -32.63 11.16 -22.70
N GLU A 6 -33.28 11.29 -21.55
CA GLU A 6 -32.85 12.23 -20.49
C GLU A 6 -31.44 11.89 -19.97
N THR A 7 -31.14 10.61 -19.79
CA THR A 7 -29.81 10.15 -19.37
C THR A 7 -28.75 10.48 -20.42
N ILE A 8 -29.06 10.27 -21.71
CA ILE A 8 -28.17 10.64 -22.82
C ILE A 8 -27.85 12.14 -22.76
N ALA A 9 -28.87 12.98 -22.66
CA ALA A 9 -28.70 14.43 -22.62
C ALA A 9 -27.91 14.89 -21.36
N GLN A 10 -28.16 14.26 -20.20
CA GLN A 10 -27.45 14.55 -18.97
C GLN A 10 -25.95 14.17 -19.06
N VAL A 11 -25.64 12.98 -19.60
CA VAL A 11 -24.25 12.52 -19.79
C VAL A 11 -23.50 13.44 -20.73
N ALA A 12 -24.10 13.80 -21.88
CA ALA A 12 -23.51 14.71 -22.85
C ALA A 12 -23.17 16.08 -22.24
N ARG A 13 -24.12 16.71 -21.53
CA ARG A 13 -23.89 17.98 -20.81
C ARG A 13 -22.81 17.86 -19.75
N THR A 14 -22.75 16.73 -19.04
CA THR A 14 -21.75 16.49 -17.99
C THR A 14 -20.35 16.37 -18.58
N LEU A 15 -20.17 15.66 -19.70
CA LEU A 15 -18.88 15.54 -20.37
C LEU A 15 -18.43 16.86 -21.01
N ALA A 16 -19.35 17.67 -21.55
CA ALA A 16 -19.04 19.03 -21.99
C ALA A 16 -18.49 19.89 -20.85
N ARG A 17 -19.08 19.78 -19.64
CA ARG A 17 -18.56 20.43 -18.44
C ARG A 17 -17.16 19.90 -18.06
N PHE A 18 -16.92 18.59 -18.12
CA PHE A 18 -15.59 18.03 -17.82
C PHE A 18 -14.52 18.52 -18.79
N ARG A 19 -14.84 18.66 -20.09
CA ARG A 19 -13.94 19.28 -21.06
C ARG A 19 -13.60 20.70 -20.67
N ARG A 20 -14.61 21.50 -20.33
CA ARG A 20 -14.40 22.89 -19.90
C ARG A 20 -13.49 22.97 -18.67
N ILE A 21 -13.69 22.10 -17.70
CA ILE A 21 -12.82 21.99 -16.52
C ILE A 21 -11.38 21.68 -16.96
N ALA A 22 -11.17 20.67 -17.81
CA ALA A 22 -9.84 20.31 -18.29
C ALA A 22 -9.14 21.47 -19.03
N VAL A 23 -9.87 22.19 -19.88
CA VAL A 23 -9.38 23.41 -20.55
C VAL A 23 -9.00 24.49 -19.53
N SER A 24 -9.80 24.69 -18.48
CA SER A 24 -9.48 25.65 -17.42
C SER A 24 -8.21 25.30 -16.63
N TYR A 25 -7.82 24.03 -16.58
CA TYR A 25 -6.55 23.58 -16.00
C TYR A 25 -5.40 23.54 -17.04
N GLY A 26 -5.62 24.02 -18.26
CA GLY A 26 -4.61 24.01 -19.32
C GLY A 26 -4.26 22.62 -19.85
N VAL A 27 -5.13 21.62 -19.63
CA VAL A 27 -4.89 20.25 -20.11
C VAL A 27 -4.90 20.25 -21.65
N PRO A 28 -3.80 19.82 -22.31
CA PRO A 28 -3.77 19.74 -23.77
C PRO A 28 -4.87 18.79 -24.28
N PRO A 29 -5.51 19.09 -25.43
CA PRO A 29 -6.55 18.21 -25.99
C PRO A 29 -6.08 16.76 -26.18
N ALA A 30 -4.82 16.55 -26.56
CA ALA A 30 -4.22 15.21 -26.72
C ALA A 30 -4.11 14.42 -25.40
N HIS A 31 -4.14 15.09 -24.25
CA HIS A 31 -4.04 14.49 -22.92
C HIS A 31 -5.40 14.30 -22.24
N PHE A 32 -6.49 14.69 -22.92
CA PHE A 32 -7.85 14.44 -22.44
C PHE A 32 -8.46 13.23 -23.16
N SER A 33 -8.91 12.23 -22.41
CA SER A 33 -9.51 11.01 -22.98
C SER A 33 -10.73 10.58 -22.16
N VAL A 34 -11.77 10.11 -22.83
CA VAL A 34 -12.98 9.58 -22.19
C VAL A 34 -13.10 8.09 -22.49
N LEU A 35 -13.28 7.30 -21.44
CA LEU A 35 -13.41 5.84 -21.51
C LEU A 35 -14.83 5.42 -21.12
N ALA A 36 -15.38 4.45 -21.83
CA ALA A 36 -16.69 3.85 -21.52
C ALA A 36 -16.56 2.32 -21.44
N THR A 37 -17.37 1.69 -20.57
CA THR A 37 -17.25 0.27 -20.23
C THR A 37 -18.53 -0.51 -20.57
N GLU A 38 -18.78 -1.61 -19.85
CA GLU A 38 -19.84 -2.61 -20.06
C GLU A 38 -21.21 -2.05 -20.49
N ALA A 39 -21.70 -0.99 -19.84
CA ALA A 39 -23.01 -0.43 -20.16
C ALA A 39 -23.07 0.11 -21.61
N MET A 40 -22.01 0.79 -22.06
CA MET A 40 -21.92 1.32 -23.41
C MET A 40 -21.71 0.19 -24.44
N ARG A 41 -20.96 -0.86 -24.09
CA ARG A 41 -20.78 -2.05 -24.95
C ARG A 41 -22.10 -2.76 -25.25
N ARG A 42 -23.00 -2.87 -24.27
CA ARG A 42 -24.23 -3.68 -24.35
C ARG A 42 -25.48 -2.90 -24.80
N ALA A 43 -25.46 -1.57 -24.79
CA ALA A 43 -26.64 -0.78 -25.06
C ALA A 43 -26.97 -0.77 -26.56
N ALA A 44 -28.22 -1.09 -26.92
CA ALA A 44 -28.66 -1.10 -28.31
C ALA A 44 -28.63 0.30 -28.96
N ASN A 45 -28.80 1.35 -28.16
CA ASN A 45 -28.72 2.75 -28.59
C ASN A 45 -27.44 3.47 -28.14
N ALA A 46 -26.34 2.74 -27.98
CA ALA A 46 -25.03 3.34 -27.65
C ALA A 46 -24.62 4.45 -28.64
N ARG A 47 -24.94 4.27 -29.93
CA ARG A 47 -24.63 5.25 -30.98
C ARG A 47 -25.28 6.62 -30.75
N GLU A 48 -26.51 6.65 -30.22
CA GLU A 48 -27.19 7.91 -29.88
C GLU A 48 -26.42 8.64 -28.77
N MET A 49 -25.96 7.91 -27.74
CA MET A 49 -25.18 8.49 -26.66
C MET A 49 -23.83 9.04 -27.16
N LEU A 50 -23.12 8.28 -27.99
CA LEU A 50 -21.85 8.71 -28.56
C LEU A 50 -22.01 9.97 -29.44
N THR A 51 -23.09 10.02 -30.22
CA THR A 51 -23.41 11.18 -31.08
C THR A 51 -23.70 12.42 -30.22
N ALA A 52 -24.56 12.30 -29.21
CA ALA A 52 -24.87 13.40 -28.31
C ALA A 52 -23.63 13.93 -27.56
N ILE A 53 -22.73 13.04 -27.13
CA ILE A 53 -21.46 13.44 -26.49
C ILE A 53 -20.57 14.20 -27.48
N ARG A 54 -20.46 13.72 -28.72
CA ARG A 54 -19.67 14.39 -29.76
C ARG A 54 -20.22 15.77 -30.08
N GLU A 55 -21.52 15.93 -30.21
CA GLU A 55 -22.16 17.21 -30.49
C GLU A 55 -22.02 18.20 -29.33
N ALA A 56 -22.24 17.76 -28.09
CA ALA A 56 -22.21 18.64 -26.93
C ALA A 56 -20.79 19.03 -26.50
N ALA A 57 -19.82 18.16 -26.73
CA ALA A 57 -18.50 18.28 -26.12
C ALA A 57 -17.33 18.17 -27.11
N ASP A 58 -17.56 17.76 -28.37
CA ASP A 58 -16.53 17.51 -29.38
C ASP A 58 -15.37 16.62 -28.85
N ILE A 59 -15.76 15.55 -28.14
CA ILE A 59 -14.86 14.56 -27.55
C ILE A 59 -15.16 13.19 -28.17
N GLY A 60 -14.10 12.43 -28.45
CA GLY A 60 -14.19 11.01 -28.76
C GLY A 60 -14.27 10.15 -27.49
N VAL A 61 -15.09 9.10 -27.52
CA VAL A 61 -15.22 8.15 -26.41
C VAL A 61 -14.63 6.81 -26.83
N HIS A 62 -13.70 6.30 -26.04
CA HIS A 62 -13.13 4.96 -26.22
C HIS A 62 -13.98 3.95 -25.45
N VAL A 63 -14.74 3.15 -26.18
CA VAL A 63 -15.45 2.01 -25.59
C VAL A 63 -14.45 0.87 -25.40
N LEU A 64 -14.10 0.59 -24.15
CA LEU A 64 -13.08 -0.39 -23.82
C LEU A 64 -13.55 -1.81 -24.13
N ALA A 65 -12.68 -2.65 -24.68
CA ALA A 65 -12.89 -4.10 -24.67
C ALA A 65 -12.78 -4.64 -23.23
N PRO A 66 -13.40 -5.79 -22.89
CA PRO A 66 -13.30 -6.38 -21.56
C PRO A 66 -11.86 -6.55 -21.04
N GLU A 67 -10.94 -7.00 -21.89
CA GLU A 67 -9.53 -7.24 -21.55
C GLU A 67 -8.80 -5.91 -21.27
N VAL A 68 -9.16 -4.85 -22.00
CA VAL A 68 -8.61 -3.50 -21.78
C VAL A 68 -9.16 -2.88 -20.49
N GLU A 69 -10.43 -3.14 -20.16
CA GLU A 69 -11.00 -2.77 -18.86
C GLU A 69 -10.33 -3.55 -17.71
N THR A 70 -10.02 -4.83 -17.89
CA THR A 70 -9.21 -5.60 -16.93
C THR A 70 -7.80 -4.99 -16.79
N LEU A 71 -7.13 -4.68 -17.90
CA LEU A 71 -5.82 -4.04 -17.90
C LEU A 71 -5.82 -2.72 -17.14
N PHE A 72 -6.76 -1.83 -17.43
CA PHE A 72 -6.80 -0.49 -16.83
C PHE A 72 -7.36 -0.50 -15.41
N GLY A 73 -8.39 -1.29 -15.11
CA GLY A 73 -9.05 -1.32 -13.81
C GLY A 73 -8.33 -2.27 -12.85
N ALA A 74 -8.57 -3.56 -13.04
CA ALA A 74 -8.12 -4.60 -12.14
C ALA A 74 -6.59 -4.64 -12.02
N VAL A 75 -5.86 -4.56 -13.14
CA VAL A 75 -4.39 -4.71 -13.14
C VAL A 75 -3.71 -3.37 -12.80
N MET A 76 -3.64 -2.45 -13.77
CA MET A 76 -2.81 -1.25 -13.67
C MET A 76 -3.42 -0.19 -12.75
N GLY A 77 -4.75 -0.11 -12.69
CA GLY A 77 -5.46 0.77 -11.77
C GLY A 77 -5.17 0.39 -10.31
N SER A 78 -5.28 -0.89 -9.96
CA SER A 78 -4.90 -1.36 -8.63
C SER A 78 -3.41 -1.23 -8.37
N ARG A 79 -2.55 -1.64 -9.31
CA ARG A 79 -1.08 -1.56 -9.20
C ARG A 79 -0.57 -0.12 -8.99
N SER A 80 -1.29 0.87 -9.51
CA SER A 80 -0.88 2.29 -9.47
C SER A 80 -0.62 2.84 -8.06
N ALA A 81 -1.14 2.22 -7.00
CA ALA A 81 -0.91 2.67 -5.62
C ALA A 81 0.38 2.10 -4.98
N PHE A 82 1.06 1.14 -5.63
CA PHE A 82 2.15 0.36 -5.05
C PHE A 82 3.47 0.59 -5.81
N VAL A 83 4.59 0.39 -5.11
CA VAL A 83 5.92 0.31 -5.74
C VAL A 83 6.00 -0.98 -6.57
N ASP A 84 5.76 -2.14 -5.94
CA ASP A 84 5.70 -3.46 -6.57
C ASP A 84 4.70 -4.40 -5.89
N ILE A 85 4.43 -5.54 -6.54
CA ILE A 85 3.64 -6.67 -6.02
C ILE A 85 4.47 -7.96 -6.21
N SER A 86 5.65 -8.00 -5.59
CA SER A 86 6.65 -9.05 -5.79
C SER A 86 6.30 -10.43 -5.23
N ARG A 87 5.24 -10.59 -4.44
CA ARG A 87 4.74 -11.92 -4.03
C ARG A 87 3.76 -12.53 -5.02
N GLY A 88 3.34 -11.75 -6.01
CA GLY A 88 2.13 -12.02 -6.76
C GLY A 88 0.87 -11.84 -5.91
N GLY A 89 -0.25 -11.53 -6.55
CA GLY A 89 -1.52 -11.35 -5.87
C GLY A 89 -2.71 -11.54 -6.80
N LEU A 90 -3.86 -11.86 -6.21
CA LEU A 90 -5.13 -11.96 -6.91
C LEU A 90 -5.83 -10.60 -6.90
N PHE A 91 -6.09 -10.07 -8.08
CA PHE A 91 -6.66 -8.74 -8.28
C PHE A 91 -8.12 -8.86 -8.67
N LEU A 92 -9.00 -8.12 -8.00
CA LEU A 92 -10.42 -8.09 -8.32
C LEU A 92 -10.92 -6.65 -8.44
N ASP A 93 -11.78 -6.38 -9.42
CA ASP A 93 -12.48 -5.10 -9.59
C ASP A 93 -13.98 -5.31 -9.48
N LEU A 94 -14.64 -4.75 -8.46
CA LEU A 94 -16.10 -4.79 -8.34
C LEU A 94 -16.72 -3.47 -8.81
N GLY A 95 -17.15 -3.50 -10.08
CA GLY A 95 -17.92 -2.46 -10.72
C GLY A 95 -19.43 -2.54 -10.46
N GLY A 96 -20.18 -1.73 -11.21
CA GLY A 96 -21.65 -1.74 -11.16
C GLY A 96 -22.28 -2.89 -11.96
N GLY A 97 -21.66 -3.25 -13.09
CA GLY A 97 -22.18 -4.26 -14.03
C GLY A 97 -21.48 -5.62 -13.95
N SER A 98 -20.20 -5.64 -13.62
CA SER A 98 -19.36 -6.85 -13.59
C SER A 98 -18.42 -6.86 -12.38
N VAL A 99 -17.81 -8.02 -12.15
CA VAL A 99 -16.65 -8.22 -11.31
C VAL A 99 -15.56 -8.92 -12.12
N GLN A 100 -14.34 -8.38 -12.11
CA GLN A 100 -13.19 -8.97 -12.77
C GLN A 100 -12.29 -9.69 -11.76
N MET A 101 -11.59 -10.73 -12.19
CA MET A 101 -10.57 -11.42 -11.40
C MET A 101 -9.36 -11.79 -12.26
N THR A 102 -8.16 -11.51 -11.77
CA THR A 102 -6.89 -11.83 -12.46
C THR A 102 -5.74 -12.02 -11.45
N TRP A 103 -4.59 -12.50 -11.91
CA TRP A 103 -3.37 -12.65 -11.11
C TRP A 103 -2.28 -11.71 -11.63
N VAL A 104 -1.61 -11.00 -10.73
CA VAL A 104 -0.56 -10.04 -11.06
C VAL A 104 0.68 -10.35 -10.24
N ASP A 105 1.83 -10.51 -10.90
CA ASP A 105 3.16 -10.62 -10.28
C ASP A 105 4.12 -9.70 -11.05
N THR A 106 4.54 -8.61 -10.41
CA THR A 106 5.34 -7.56 -11.07
C THR A 106 6.78 -7.97 -11.36
N ARG A 107 7.22 -9.16 -10.91
CA ARG A 107 8.54 -9.71 -11.26
C ARG A 107 8.55 -10.35 -12.64
N LEU A 108 7.38 -10.71 -13.17
CA LEU A 108 7.26 -11.34 -14.47
C LEU A 108 7.35 -10.29 -15.59
N PRO A 109 8.01 -10.61 -16.71
CA PRO A 109 8.01 -9.73 -17.87
C PRO A 109 6.59 -9.64 -18.45
N ASP A 110 6.21 -8.42 -18.85
CA ASP A 110 4.92 -8.13 -19.49
C ASP A 110 3.71 -8.66 -18.70
N TYR A 111 3.85 -8.66 -17.36
CA TYR A 111 2.84 -9.15 -16.44
C TYR A 111 1.49 -8.47 -16.68
N GLU A 112 1.49 -7.21 -17.10
CA GLU A 112 0.27 -6.44 -17.28
C GLU A 112 -0.58 -6.99 -18.43
N ILE A 113 0.08 -7.44 -19.50
CA ILE A 113 -0.58 -8.03 -20.67
C ILE A 113 -1.03 -9.44 -20.33
N ALA A 114 -0.17 -10.25 -19.73
CA ALA A 114 -0.50 -11.62 -19.34
C ALA A 114 -1.70 -11.67 -18.37
N ALA A 115 -1.71 -10.80 -17.36
CA ALA A 115 -2.80 -10.66 -16.40
C ALA A 115 -4.09 -10.18 -17.06
N ALA A 116 -4.01 -9.19 -17.97
CA ALA A 116 -5.19 -8.67 -18.66
C ALA A 116 -5.86 -9.73 -19.55
N LEU A 117 -5.07 -10.51 -20.30
CA LEU A 117 -5.57 -11.57 -21.19
C LEU A 117 -6.12 -12.78 -20.42
N ALA A 118 -5.53 -13.11 -19.27
CA ALA A 118 -6.00 -14.20 -18.43
C ALA A 118 -7.17 -13.80 -17.51
N GLY A 119 -7.45 -12.49 -17.39
CA GLY A 119 -8.45 -11.98 -16.47
C GLY A 119 -9.87 -12.31 -16.91
N GLU A 120 -10.68 -12.79 -15.97
CA GLU A 120 -12.04 -13.23 -16.22
C GLU A 120 -13.03 -12.16 -15.74
N SER A 121 -13.92 -11.73 -16.64
CA SER A 121 -14.96 -10.72 -16.35
C SER A 121 -16.32 -11.39 -16.19
N MET A 122 -16.84 -11.40 -14.97
CA MET A 122 -18.10 -12.05 -14.62
C MET A 122 -19.21 -11.01 -14.45
N PRO A 123 -20.45 -11.27 -14.91
CA PRO A 123 -21.51 -10.27 -14.99
C PRO A 123 -22.26 -10.04 -13.66
N PHE A 124 -21.54 -9.90 -12.54
CA PHE A 124 -22.12 -9.80 -11.18
C PHE A 124 -21.75 -8.50 -10.44
N GLY A 125 -21.81 -7.36 -11.13
CA GLY A 125 -21.55 -6.08 -10.49
C GLY A 125 -22.58 -5.73 -9.41
N ALA A 126 -22.18 -4.91 -8.43
CA ALA A 126 -23.00 -4.63 -7.24
C ALA A 126 -24.37 -4.01 -7.57
N ALA A 127 -24.43 -3.14 -8.58
CA ALA A 127 -25.69 -2.48 -8.98
C ALA A 127 -26.63 -3.42 -9.74
N ARG A 128 -26.07 -4.40 -10.47
CA ARG A 128 -26.86 -5.45 -11.11
C ARG A 128 -27.40 -6.44 -10.07
N LEU A 129 -26.53 -6.92 -9.19
CA LEU A 129 -26.87 -7.95 -8.22
C LEU A 129 -27.89 -7.45 -7.19
N ILE A 130 -27.79 -6.20 -6.71
CA ILE A 130 -28.77 -5.66 -5.77
C ILE A 130 -30.20 -5.63 -6.35
N ARG A 131 -30.36 -5.33 -7.65
CA ARG A 131 -31.66 -5.35 -8.32
C ARG A 131 -32.28 -6.75 -8.36
N VAL A 132 -31.43 -7.77 -8.49
CA VAL A 132 -31.88 -9.17 -8.42
C VAL A 132 -32.30 -9.51 -6.99
N LEU A 133 -31.50 -9.11 -5.99
CA LEU A 133 -31.77 -9.43 -4.58
C LEU A 133 -33.03 -8.76 -4.03
N GLU A 134 -33.35 -7.54 -4.47
CA GLU A 134 -34.51 -6.77 -4.02
C GLU A 134 -35.77 -7.02 -4.86
N GLY A 135 -35.61 -7.33 -6.15
CA GLY A 135 -36.73 -7.31 -7.11
C GLY A 135 -37.13 -8.66 -7.70
N GLN A 136 -36.46 -9.76 -7.35
CA GLN A 136 -36.73 -11.09 -7.94
C GLN A 136 -37.14 -12.13 -6.88
N PRO A 137 -37.91 -13.16 -7.28
CA PRO A 137 -38.29 -14.27 -6.40
C PRO A 137 -37.08 -14.99 -5.79
N GLU A 138 -37.27 -15.67 -4.65
CA GLU A 138 -36.23 -16.42 -3.95
C GLU A 138 -35.49 -17.42 -4.84
N GLU A 139 -36.21 -18.13 -5.70
CA GLU A 139 -35.62 -19.09 -6.64
C GLU A 139 -34.63 -18.41 -7.60
N VAL A 140 -35.01 -17.28 -8.20
CA VAL A 140 -34.15 -16.51 -9.11
C VAL A 140 -32.93 -15.95 -8.36
N ARG A 141 -33.12 -15.50 -7.12
CA ARG A 141 -32.02 -15.03 -6.26
C ARG A 141 -31.05 -16.16 -5.95
N ALA A 142 -31.54 -17.35 -5.62
CA ALA A 142 -30.71 -18.53 -5.36
C ALA A 142 -29.93 -18.97 -6.61
N GLN A 143 -30.59 -19.00 -7.77
CA GLN A 143 -29.94 -19.31 -9.05
C GLN A 143 -28.84 -18.30 -9.39
N GLU A 144 -29.07 -16.99 -9.21
CA GLU A 144 -28.04 -15.98 -9.49
C GLU A 144 -26.84 -16.10 -8.53
N LYS A 145 -27.08 -16.41 -7.25
CA LYS A 145 -26.01 -16.71 -6.28
C LYS A 145 -25.21 -17.96 -6.67
N GLN A 146 -25.88 -19.02 -7.12
CA GLN A 146 -25.22 -20.23 -7.60
C GLN A 146 -24.35 -19.95 -8.83
N ARG A 147 -24.86 -19.16 -9.79
CA ARG A 147 -24.09 -18.73 -10.97
C ARG A 147 -22.88 -17.89 -10.60
N LEU A 148 -23.02 -16.98 -9.64
CA LEU A 148 -21.91 -16.19 -9.11
C LEU A 148 -20.82 -17.10 -8.53
N ASN A 149 -21.19 -18.04 -7.66
CA ASN A 149 -20.26 -19.00 -7.06
C ASN A 149 -19.53 -19.84 -8.11
N ALA A 150 -20.29 -20.45 -9.04
CA ALA A 150 -19.72 -21.27 -10.10
C ALA A 150 -18.78 -20.47 -11.03
N SER A 151 -19.13 -19.22 -11.35
CA SER A 151 -18.31 -18.35 -12.20
C SER A 151 -17.01 -17.96 -11.50
N MET A 152 -17.05 -17.62 -10.20
CA MET A 152 -15.83 -17.32 -9.45
C MET A 152 -14.92 -18.54 -9.33
N GLN A 153 -15.47 -19.71 -9.02
CA GLN A 153 -14.70 -20.96 -8.95
C GLN A 153 -14.05 -21.31 -10.29
N SER A 154 -14.80 -21.20 -11.39
CA SER A 154 -14.27 -21.43 -12.74
C SER A 154 -13.17 -20.44 -13.10
N ALA A 155 -13.37 -19.15 -12.83
CA ALA A 155 -12.37 -18.12 -13.08
C ALA A 155 -11.09 -18.36 -12.27
N PHE A 156 -11.22 -18.73 -11.00
CA PHE A 156 -10.07 -19.02 -10.14
C PHE A 156 -9.29 -20.26 -10.61
N ALA A 157 -10.00 -21.33 -11.02
CA ALA A 157 -9.39 -22.53 -11.58
C ALA A 157 -8.57 -22.22 -12.85
N LYS A 158 -9.13 -21.46 -13.79
CA LYS A 158 -8.41 -21.03 -15.01
C LYS A 158 -7.15 -20.22 -14.69
N LEU A 159 -7.21 -19.36 -13.68
CA LEU A 159 -6.03 -18.60 -13.24
C LEU A 159 -4.97 -19.51 -12.62
N CYS A 160 -5.35 -20.51 -11.82
CA CYS A 160 -4.42 -21.53 -11.33
C CYS A 160 -3.75 -22.29 -12.49
N ASP A 161 -4.52 -22.69 -13.50
CA ASP A 161 -3.97 -23.38 -14.69
C ASP A 161 -2.95 -22.52 -15.44
N LYS A 162 -3.19 -21.19 -15.47
CA LYS A 162 -2.34 -20.23 -16.18
C LYS A 162 -1.10 -19.82 -15.39
N PHE A 163 -1.20 -19.69 -14.07
CA PHE A 163 -0.18 -19.08 -13.21
C PHE A 163 0.33 -20.08 -12.16
N PRO A 164 1.51 -20.70 -12.37
CA PRO A 164 2.05 -21.72 -11.47
C PRO A 164 2.20 -21.26 -10.01
N ALA A 165 2.58 -20.01 -9.78
CA ALA A 165 2.71 -19.46 -8.43
C ALA A 165 1.36 -19.45 -7.66
N LEU A 166 0.25 -19.18 -8.37
CA LEU A 166 -1.09 -19.22 -7.79
C LEU A 166 -1.53 -20.67 -7.51
N ALA A 167 -1.27 -21.59 -8.45
CA ALA A 167 -1.54 -23.00 -8.26
C ALA A 167 -0.76 -23.58 -7.07
N GLN A 168 0.52 -23.20 -6.94
CA GLN A 168 1.36 -23.59 -5.80
C GLN A 168 0.79 -23.06 -4.49
N ALA A 169 0.42 -21.77 -4.42
CA ALA A 169 -0.18 -21.19 -3.21
C ALA A 169 -1.48 -21.90 -2.80
N LYS A 170 -2.30 -22.34 -3.77
CA LYS A 170 -3.47 -23.19 -3.53
C LYS A 170 -3.07 -24.56 -2.96
N ALA A 171 -2.12 -25.25 -3.58
CA ALA A 171 -1.70 -26.59 -3.19
C ALA A 171 -1.05 -26.62 -1.79
N GLU A 172 -0.22 -25.62 -1.46
CA GLU A 172 0.39 -25.46 -0.13
C GLU A 172 -0.67 -25.36 0.96
N HIS A 173 -1.77 -24.65 0.71
CA HIS A 173 -2.88 -24.59 1.65
C HIS A 173 -3.56 -25.95 1.83
N GLU A 174 -3.88 -26.64 0.74
CA GLU A 174 -4.50 -27.98 0.78
C GLU A 174 -3.63 -28.97 1.57
N ALA A 175 -2.32 -28.95 1.35
CA ALA A 175 -1.37 -29.75 2.11
C ALA A 175 -1.38 -29.39 3.61
N SER A 176 -1.35 -28.10 3.95
CA SER A 176 -1.38 -27.62 5.35
C SER A 176 -2.67 -27.97 6.09
N ALA A 177 -3.81 -28.05 5.39
CA ALA A 177 -5.10 -28.41 5.97
C ALA A 177 -5.22 -29.92 6.26
N THR A 178 -4.46 -30.76 5.54
CA THR A 178 -4.42 -32.22 5.75
C THR A 178 -3.40 -32.67 6.81
N ALA A 179 -2.47 -31.81 7.22
CA ALA A 179 -1.54 -32.11 8.30
C ALA A 179 -2.23 -31.99 9.67
N ALA A 180 -2.14 -33.03 10.49
CA ALA A 180 -2.66 -32.99 11.87
C ALA A 180 -2.02 -31.83 12.66
N PRO A 181 -2.78 -31.10 13.49
CA PRO A 181 -2.23 -29.99 14.26
C PRO A 181 -1.16 -30.49 15.22
N THR A 182 0.11 -30.21 14.92
CA THR A 182 1.21 -30.47 15.86
C THR A 182 1.12 -29.47 17.00
N THR A 183 0.61 -29.92 18.15
CA THR A 183 0.65 -29.20 19.41
C THR A 183 2.08 -29.13 19.92
N ASN A 184 2.83 -28.11 19.52
CA ASN A 184 4.09 -27.76 20.17
C ASN A 184 4.07 -26.29 20.62
N GLY A 185 3.99 -26.11 21.94
CA GLY A 185 4.59 -24.99 22.65
C GLY A 185 3.81 -23.68 22.70
N ALA A 186 3.44 -23.28 23.92
CA ALA A 186 2.94 -21.95 24.24
C ALA A 186 3.92 -20.86 23.77
N GLY A 187 3.45 -20.05 22.82
CA GLY A 187 4.12 -18.84 22.36
C GLY A 187 3.12 -17.98 21.61
N THR A 188 2.62 -16.94 22.27
CA THR A 188 1.89 -15.85 21.62
C THR A 188 2.88 -15.09 20.72
N SER A 189 2.95 -15.47 19.45
CA SER A 189 3.51 -14.65 18.39
C SER A 189 2.52 -14.67 17.23
N ALA A 190 1.58 -13.73 17.26
CA ALA A 190 0.79 -13.36 16.09
C ALA A 190 1.74 -12.65 15.09
N GLY A 191 2.59 -13.44 14.43
CA GLY A 191 3.21 -13.04 13.18
C GLY A 191 2.26 -13.38 12.01
N PRO A 192 2.44 -12.78 10.83
CA PRO A 192 1.66 -13.16 9.65
C PRO A 192 1.83 -14.66 9.39
N VAL A 193 0.69 -15.34 9.17
CA VAL A 193 0.62 -16.76 8.83
C VAL A 193 1.55 -17.03 7.64
N ALA A 194 2.48 -17.98 7.82
CA ALA A 194 3.36 -18.40 6.74
C ALA A 194 2.53 -19.20 5.71
N GLY A 195 2.07 -18.53 4.65
CA GLY A 195 1.29 -19.13 3.57
C GLY A 195 0.08 -18.28 3.15
N GLY A 196 -0.58 -18.68 2.06
CA GLY A 196 -1.83 -18.08 1.59
C GLY A 196 -1.69 -17.04 0.48
N ILE A 197 -2.84 -16.64 -0.05
CA ILE A 197 -2.98 -15.76 -1.22
C ILE A 197 -3.25 -14.32 -0.76
N ASP A 198 -2.51 -13.38 -1.34
CA ASP A 198 -2.78 -11.94 -1.20
C ASP A 198 -3.81 -11.49 -2.22
N ALA A 199 -4.80 -10.74 -1.76
CA ALA A 199 -5.85 -10.20 -2.61
C ALA A 199 -5.81 -8.67 -2.65
N TYR A 200 -6.02 -8.10 -3.83
CA TYR A 200 -6.04 -6.67 -4.10
C TYR A 200 -7.40 -6.31 -4.70
N LEU A 201 -8.22 -5.63 -3.91
CA LEU A 201 -9.63 -5.39 -4.23
C LEU A 201 -9.85 -3.93 -4.60
N CYS A 202 -10.20 -3.67 -5.86
CA CYS A 202 -10.50 -2.34 -6.38
C CYS A 202 -11.98 -2.20 -6.76
N GLY A 203 -12.34 -1.01 -7.26
CA GLY A 203 -13.73 -0.71 -7.58
C GLY A 203 -14.53 -0.29 -6.34
N GLY A 204 -15.60 0.45 -6.61
CA GLY A 204 -16.34 1.10 -5.54
C GLY A 204 -17.05 0.11 -4.60
N GLY A 205 -17.37 -1.11 -5.07
CA GLY A 205 -18.02 -2.14 -4.27
C GLY A 205 -17.11 -2.59 -3.14
N PHE A 206 -15.92 -3.08 -3.49
CA PHE A 206 -14.93 -3.49 -2.51
C PHE A 206 -14.45 -2.33 -1.63
N ARG A 207 -14.27 -1.11 -2.16
CA ARG A 207 -13.98 0.05 -1.30
C ARG A 207 -15.07 0.30 -0.25
N GLY A 208 -16.34 0.07 -0.58
CA GLY A 208 -17.43 0.15 0.40
C GLY A 208 -17.28 -0.89 1.52
N TYR A 209 -16.88 -2.12 1.17
CA TYR A 209 -16.58 -3.17 2.16
C TYR A 209 -15.34 -2.83 3.00
N GLY A 210 -14.28 -2.33 2.38
CA GLY A 210 -13.07 -1.87 3.06
C GLY A 210 -13.34 -0.75 4.06
N CYS A 211 -14.16 0.25 3.71
CA CYS A 211 -14.56 1.30 4.64
C CYS A 211 -15.36 0.74 5.84
N MET A 212 -16.18 -0.30 5.63
CA MET A 212 -16.93 -0.95 6.71
C MET A 212 -15.97 -1.69 7.65
N LEU A 213 -14.99 -2.40 7.10
CA LEU A 213 -13.94 -3.05 7.87
C LEU A 213 -13.11 -2.03 8.64
N GLN A 214 -12.67 -0.96 8.00
CA GLN A 214 -11.87 0.11 8.62
C GLN A 214 -12.60 0.81 9.77
N HIS A 215 -13.91 1.01 9.64
CA HIS A 215 -14.74 1.52 10.73
C HIS A 215 -14.80 0.59 11.95
N ASN A 216 -14.60 -0.71 11.74
CA ASN A 216 -14.64 -1.76 12.76
C ASN A 216 -13.25 -2.31 13.10
N ASP A 217 -12.19 -1.65 12.62
CA ASP A 217 -10.80 -2.08 12.78
C ASP A 217 -10.44 -2.12 14.27
N PRO A 218 -9.66 -3.10 14.75
CA PRO A 218 -9.19 -3.11 16.14
C PRO A 218 -8.37 -1.87 16.54
N ILE A 219 -7.71 -1.21 15.58
CA ILE A 219 -6.97 0.03 15.78
C ILE A 219 -7.95 1.20 15.68
N GLN A 220 -8.29 1.80 16.83
CA GLN A 220 -9.20 2.94 16.91
C GLN A 220 -8.59 4.14 17.66
N PRO A 221 -8.78 5.38 17.14
CA PRO A 221 -9.25 5.68 15.78
C PRO A 221 -8.24 5.21 14.72
N TYR A 222 -8.72 4.68 13.59
CA TYR A 222 -7.83 4.29 12.50
C TYR A 222 -7.07 5.53 11.97
N PRO A 223 -5.73 5.53 11.88
CA PRO A 223 -4.96 6.77 11.77
C PRO A 223 -4.93 7.39 10.36
N LEU A 224 -5.35 6.66 9.32
CA LEU A 224 -5.34 7.16 7.94
C LEU A 224 -6.76 7.32 7.37
N PRO A 225 -7.14 8.52 6.90
CA PRO A 225 -8.50 8.83 6.47
C PRO A 225 -8.78 8.41 5.01
N SER A 226 -8.37 7.19 4.63
CA SER A 226 -8.59 6.65 3.29
C SER A 226 -8.74 5.14 3.35
N VAL A 227 -9.51 4.56 2.44
CA VAL A 227 -9.56 3.10 2.25
C VAL A 227 -8.51 2.63 1.23
N GLY A 228 -7.91 3.56 0.47
CA GLY A 228 -6.90 3.22 -0.52
C GLY A 228 -5.63 2.73 0.18
N THR A 229 -5.20 1.52 -0.16
CA THR A 229 -4.11 0.76 0.49
C THR A 229 -4.40 0.30 1.92
N TYR A 230 -5.66 0.34 2.36
CA TYR A 230 -6.06 -0.30 3.61
C TYR A 230 -5.93 -1.82 3.47
N THR A 231 -5.16 -2.45 4.36
CA THR A 231 -4.89 -3.89 4.34
C THR A 231 -5.39 -4.52 5.62
N VAL A 232 -6.00 -5.70 5.50
CA VAL A 232 -6.47 -6.51 6.63
C VAL A 232 -6.02 -7.96 6.48
N THR A 233 -5.98 -8.70 7.58
CA THR A 233 -5.84 -10.16 7.54
C THR A 233 -7.02 -10.82 6.84
N GLY A 234 -6.77 -12.00 6.24
CA GLY A 234 -7.84 -12.80 5.65
C GLY A 234 -8.94 -13.17 6.65
N ASP A 235 -8.60 -13.37 7.93
CA ASP A 235 -9.59 -13.73 8.95
C ASP A 235 -10.49 -12.55 9.35
N PHE A 236 -9.94 -11.33 9.44
CA PHE A 236 -10.76 -10.15 9.65
C PHE A 236 -11.66 -9.86 8.43
N PHE A 237 -11.13 -10.03 7.22
CA PHE A 237 -11.90 -9.91 5.99
C PHE A 237 -13.08 -10.88 5.91
N LYS A 238 -12.96 -12.08 6.49
CA LYS A 238 -14.02 -13.11 6.47
C LYS A 238 -15.17 -12.84 7.45
N GLN A 239 -15.12 -11.78 8.27
CA GLN A 239 -16.18 -11.45 9.24
C GLN A 239 -17.42 -10.83 8.57
N THR A 240 -17.93 -11.45 7.50
CA THR A 240 -19.04 -10.92 6.69
C THR A 240 -20.33 -10.76 7.48
N GLU A 241 -20.64 -11.69 8.39
CA GLU A 241 -21.81 -11.62 9.26
C GLU A 241 -21.76 -10.41 10.21
N LYS A 242 -20.59 -10.14 10.81
CA LYS A 242 -20.37 -8.94 11.63
C LYS A 242 -20.60 -7.68 10.80
N MET A 243 -20.01 -7.60 9.60
CA MET A 243 -20.17 -6.44 8.72
C MET A 243 -21.62 -6.26 8.26
N ARG A 244 -22.34 -7.36 8.00
CA ARG A 244 -23.77 -7.35 7.66
C ARG A 244 -24.60 -6.76 8.79
N ARG A 245 -24.33 -7.19 10.04
CA ARG A 245 -24.97 -6.68 11.25
C ARG A 245 -24.70 -5.20 11.47
N VAL A 246 -23.45 -4.76 11.36
CA VAL A 246 -23.10 -3.33 11.49
C VAL A 246 -23.82 -2.51 10.42
N ASN A 247 -23.91 -3.02 9.19
CA ASN A 247 -24.63 -2.32 8.14
C ASN A 247 -26.12 -2.08 8.49
N SER A 248 -26.80 -3.07 9.07
CA SER A 248 -28.21 -3.00 9.45
C SER A 248 -28.48 -2.23 10.75
N GLU A 249 -27.61 -2.35 11.75
CA GLU A 249 -27.85 -1.81 13.10
C GLU A 249 -27.26 -0.42 13.33
N HIS A 250 -26.18 -0.05 12.63
CA HIS A 250 -25.53 1.25 12.85
C HIS A 250 -26.24 2.37 12.09
N GLU A 251 -26.98 3.25 12.78
CA GLU A 251 -27.72 4.34 12.13
C GLU A 251 -26.84 5.49 11.61
N GLY A 252 -25.62 5.64 12.16
CA GLY A 252 -24.71 6.74 11.87
C GLY A 252 -24.02 6.69 10.50
N LYS A 253 -23.31 7.77 10.16
CA LYS A 253 -22.48 7.83 8.95
C LYS A 253 -21.21 7.01 9.16
N ILE A 254 -21.02 5.99 8.35
CA ILE A 254 -19.73 5.30 8.22
C ILE A 254 -18.85 6.10 7.26
N TYR A 255 -17.68 6.52 7.73
CA TYR A 255 -16.72 7.27 6.94
C TYR A 255 -16.36 6.51 5.65
N GLY A 256 -16.25 7.24 4.53
CA GLY A 256 -15.93 6.64 3.22
C GLY A 256 -17.07 5.85 2.54
N ILE A 257 -18.24 5.66 3.17
CA ILE A 257 -19.39 4.96 2.55
C ILE A 257 -20.52 5.95 2.21
N SER A 258 -20.83 6.09 0.92
CA SER A 258 -22.02 6.85 0.47
C SER A 258 -23.33 6.13 0.79
N LYS A 259 -24.45 6.85 0.92
CA LYS A 259 -25.80 6.27 1.10
C LYS A 259 -26.12 5.18 0.06
N ARG A 260 -25.84 5.47 -1.23
CA ARG A 260 -26.00 4.51 -2.33
C ARG A 260 -25.18 3.25 -2.12
N ARG A 261 -23.92 3.39 -1.69
CA ARG A 261 -23.03 2.25 -1.43
C ARG A 261 -23.55 1.39 -0.28
N ARG A 262 -24.09 2.04 0.75
CA ARG A 262 -24.66 1.38 1.91
C ARG A 262 -25.91 0.56 1.57
N GLN A 263 -26.76 1.08 0.67
CA GLN A 263 -27.90 0.33 0.12
C GLN A 263 -27.44 -0.88 -0.70
N GLN A 264 -26.35 -0.75 -1.46
CA GLN A 264 -25.77 -1.85 -2.25
C GLN A 264 -24.99 -2.87 -1.42
N PHE A 265 -24.83 -2.66 -0.11
CA PHE A 265 -23.98 -3.48 0.74
C PHE A 265 -24.36 -4.97 0.76
N PRO A 266 -25.64 -5.37 0.80
CA PRO A 266 -26.03 -6.78 0.72
C PRO A 266 -25.47 -7.47 -0.54
N ALA A 267 -25.56 -6.82 -1.70
CA ALA A 267 -25.01 -7.34 -2.95
C ALA A 267 -23.46 -7.40 -2.93
N ILE A 268 -22.80 -6.42 -2.32
CA ILE A 268 -21.35 -6.43 -2.14
C ILE A 268 -20.93 -7.63 -1.28
N ILE A 269 -21.65 -7.90 -0.19
CA ILE A 269 -21.36 -9.05 0.67
C ILE A 269 -21.51 -10.37 -0.11
N GLU A 270 -22.53 -10.55 -0.94
CA GLU A 270 -22.68 -11.80 -1.72
C GLU A 270 -21.46 -12.08 -2.61
N VAL A 271 -20.88 -11.04 -3.23
CA VAL A 271 -19.64 -11.14 -4.02
C VAL A 271 -18.45 -11.46 -3.13
N VAL A 272 -18.34 -10.82 -1.96
CA VAL A 272 -17.27 -11.10 -0.98
C VAL A 272 -17.36 -12.53 -0.46
N GLU A 273 -18.55 -13.03 -0.13
CA GLU A 273 -18.75 -14.40 0.34
C GLU A 273 -18.47 -15.43 -0.77
N ALA A 274 -18.85 -15.15 -2.01
CA ALA A 274 -18.49 -15.99 -3.15
C ALA A 274 -16.98 -16.04 -3.36
N PHE A 275 -16.31 -14.90 -3.17
CA PHE A 275 -14.85 -14.81 -3.24
C PHE A 275 -14.18 -15.62 -2.13
N ILE A 276 -14.62 -15.48 -0.88
CA ILE A 276 -14.12 -16.24 0.27
C ILE A 276 -14.30 -17.76 0.06
N ARG A 277 -15.45 -18.19 -0.49
CA ARG A 277 -15.70 -19.60 -0.82
C ARG A 277 -14.80 -20.14 -1.93
N THR A 278 -14.29 -19.26 -2.79
CA THR A 278 -13.52 -19.63 -3.99
C THR A 278 -12.02 -19.70 -3.71
N VAL A 279 -11.49 -18.76 -2.92
CA VAL A 279 -10.05 -18.62 -2.75
C VAL A 279 -9.56 -19.37 -1.51
N PRO A 280 -8.69 -20.38 -1.68
CA PRO A 280 -8.07 -21.10 -0.58
C PRO A 280 -7.20 -20.13 0.22
N HIS A 281 -7.30 -20.17 1.55
CA HIS A 281 -6.57 -19.36 2.53
C HIS A 281 -6.07 -17.98 2.06
N LEU A 282 -6.91 -16.96 2.23
CA LEU A 282 -6.50 -15.57 2.12
C LEU A 282 -5.52 -15.21 3.25
N ARG A 283 -4.35 -14.70 2.87
CA ARG A 283 -3.34 -14.17 3.82
C ARG A 283 -3.67 -12.73 4.18
N THR A 284 -3.67 -11.86 3.18
CA THR A 284 -4.05 -10.45 3.33
C THR A 284 -5.00 -10.01 2.23
N VAL A 285 -5.81 -9.01 2.55
CA VAL A 285 -6.70 -8.35 1.59
C VAL A 285 -6.44 -6.85 1.65
N THR A 286 -6.05 -6.27 0.51
CA THR A 286 -5.74 -4.84 0.38
C THR A 286 -6.76 -4.15 -0.52
N PHE A 287 -7.40 -3.10 -0.02
CA PHE A 287 -8.36 -2.31 -0.77
C PHE A 287 -7.65 -1.22 -1.58
N CYS A 288 -7.85 -1.20 -2.88
CA CYS A 288 -7.13 -0.33 -3.80
C CYS A 288 -7.92 0.95 -4.12
N GLY A 289 -7.23 2.10 -4.04
CA GLY A 289 -7.81 3.40 -4.38
C GLY A 289 -8.01 3.61 -5.88
N GLY A 290 -7.14 3.00 -6.70
CA GLY A 290 -7.12 3.18 -8.14
C GLY A 290 -8.33 2.61 -8.88
N SER A 291 -8.36 2.90 -10.18
CA SER A 291 -9.46 2.66 -11.10
C SER A 291 -8.97 2.59 -12.55
N ASN A 292 -9.89 2.29 -13.47
CA ASN A 292 -9.65 2.37 -14.92
C ASN A 292 -8.96 3.67 -15.37
N ARG A 293 -9.21 4.80 -14.70
CA ARG A 293 -8.59 6.08 -15.05
C ARG A 293 -7.11 6.09 -14.71
N ASP A 294 -6.77 5.57 -13.54
CA ASP A 294 -5.41 5.52 -13.02
C ASP A 294 -4.57 4.56 -13.86
N GLY A 295 -5.11 3.37 -14.18
CA GLY A 295 -4.42 2.42 -15.05
C GLY A 295 -4.26 2.92 -16.49
N ALA A 296 -5.25 3.62 -17.05
CA ALA A 296 -5.11 4.22 -18.37
C ALA A 296 -4.03 5.32 -18.42
N LEU A 297 -3.94 6.15 -17.36
CA LEU A 297 -2.85 7.14 -17.24
C LEU A 297 -1.49 6.47 -17.06
N LEU A 298 -1.43 5.45 -16.20
CA LEU A 298 -0.20 4.70 -15.96
C LEU A 298 0.31 4.10 -17.27
N MET A 299 -0.55 3.45 -18.06
CA MET A 299 -0.21 2.86 -19.36
C MET A 299 0.24 3.86 -20.43
N LYS A 300 0.04 5.17 -20.23
CA LYS A 300 0.62 6.21 -21.11
C LYS A 300 2.08 6.52 -20.78
N LEU A 301 2.55 6.16 -19.59
CA LEU A 301 3.93 6.39 -19.19
C LEU A 301 4.86 5.36 -19.85
N PRO A 302 6.12 5.75 -20.18
CA PRO A 302 7.15 4.80 -20.57
C PRO A 302 7.29 3.68 -19.54
N LYS A 303 7.59 2.46 -20.00
CA LYS A 303 7.71 1.28 -19.11
C LYS A 303 8.76 1.51 -18.02
N SER A 304 9.89 2.14 -18.33
CA SER A 304 10.92 2.49 -17.35
C SER A 304 10.40 3.36 -16.21
N VAL A 305 9.53 4.34 -16.51
CA VAL A 305 8.91 5.22 -15.52
C VAL A 305 7.84 4.46 -14.72
N ARG A 306 6.99 3.66 -15.40
CA ARG A 306 5.96 2.85 -14.73
C ARG A 306 6.54 1.89 -13.70
N GLU A 307 7.67 1.26 -14.04
CA GLU A 307 8.31 0.25 -13.19
C GLU A 307 9.36 0.83 -12.24
N SER A 308 9.61 2.14 -12.27
CA SER A 308 10.46 2.83 -11.30
C SER A 308 9.80 2.97 -9.93
N ASN A 309 10.59 3.32 -8.91
CA ASN A 309 10.06 3.67 -7.60
C ASN A 309 9.48 5.09 -7.62
N PRO A 310 8.14 5.27 -7.51
CA PRO A 310 7.51 6.59 -7.58
C PRO A 310 7.92 7.52 -6.41
N LEU A 311 8.42 6.95 -5.31
CA LEU A 311 8.85 7.71 -4.13
C LEU A 311 10.16 8.46 -4.36
N GLU A 312 10.95 8.09 -5.37
CA GLU A 312 12.12 8.87 -5.80
C GLU A 312 11.71 10.24 -6.32
N ALA A 313 10.69 10.28 -7.19
CA ALA A 313 10.13 11.52 -7.70
C ALA A 313 9.54 12.39 -6.58
N LEU A 314 8.85 11.75 -5.63
CA LEU A 314 8.29 12.47 -4.47
C LEU A 314 9.38 13.02 -3.54
N ALA A 315 10.55 12.38 -3.49
CA ALA A 315 11.73 12.87 -2.77
C ALA A 315 12.51 13.95 -3.55
N GLY A 316 12.01 14.36 -4.73
CA GLY A 316 12.64 15.37 -5.59
C GLY A 316 13.77 14.84 -6.46
N PHE A 317 13.98 13.52 -6.52
CA PHE A 317 15.03 12.94 -7.36
C PHE A 317 14.54 12.66 -8.79
N PRO A 318 15.44 12.71 -9.79
CA PRO A 318 15.10 12.38 -11.16
C PRO A 318 14.71 10.91 -11.29
N ILE A 319 13.64 10.63 -12.02
CA ILE A 319 13.22 9.26 -12.33
C ILE A 319 14.19 8.67 -13.36
N GLN A 320 14.67 7.45 -13.11
CA GLN A 320 15.59 6.74 -13.99
C GLN A 320 15.02 6.62 -15.41
N GLY A 321 15.77 7.11 -16.41
CA GLY A 321 15.37 7.10 -17.83
C GLY A 321 14.58 8.32 -18.30
N HIS A 322 14.44 9.36 -17.49
CA HIS A 322 13.85 10.64 -17.90
C HIS A 322 14.67 11.82 -17.35
N GLU A 323 15.81 12.10 -17.99
CA GLU A 323 16.80 13.09 -17.51
C GLU A 323 16.35 14.55 -17.67
N ASP A 324 15.32 14.83 -18.48
CA ASP A 324 14.93 16.19 -18.89
C ASP A 324 13.74 16.81 -18.14
N ALA A 325 13.19 16.15 -17.11
CA ALA A 325 12.10 16.75 -16.34
C ALA A 325 12.67 17.68 -15.24
N GLY A 326 12.79 18.97 -15.57
CA GLY A 326 13.26 20.06 -14.70
C GLY A 326 12.39 20.33 -13.46
N GLY A 327 12.26 19.33 -12.59
CA GLY A 327 11.79 19.53 -11.22
C GLY A 327 12.87 20.22 -10.39
N ALA A 328 12.48 21.27 -9.67
CA ALA A 328 13.35 21.94 -8.72
C ALA A 328 13.72 20.97 -7.58
N GLY A 329 14.94 20.41 -7.58
CA GLY A 329 15.51 19.85 -6.34
C GLY A 329 16.27 18.52 -6.44
N GLY A 330 17.28 18.42 -7.32
CA GLY A 330 18.36 17.45 -7.14
C GLY A 330 19.02 17.01 -8.44
N GLY A 331 20.28 17.39 -8.65
CA GLY A 331 21.07 16.90 -9.78
C GLY A 331 21.46 15.42 -9.60
N LYS A 332 22.12 14.81 -10.61
CA LYS A 332 22.67 13.43 -10.50
C LYS A 332 23.54 13.22 -9.24
N GLY A 333 24.22 14.28 -8.79
CA GLY A 333 24.99 14.27 -7.54
C GLY A 333 24.15 14.05 -6.28
N ASP A 334 22.96 14.65 -6.20
CA ASP A 334 22.08 14.52 -5.03
C ASP A 334 21.59 13.09 -4.83
N MET A 335 21.25 12.38 -5.92
CA MET A 335 20.85 10.97 -5.84
C MET A 335 22.01 10.08 -5.39
N ALA A 336 23.23 10.33 -5.88
CA ALA A 336 24.41 9.57 -5.46
C ALA A 336 24.68 9.75 -3.96
N VAL A 337 24.55 10.99 -3.45
CA VAL A 337 24.64 11.27 -2.00
C VAL A 337 23.53 10.58 -1.22
N ALA A 338 22.27 10.65 -1.67
CA ALA A 338 21.16 9.96 -1.02
C ALA A 338 21.38 8.45 -0.93
N GLN A 339 21.89 7.84 -2.01
CA GLN A 339 22.27 6.42 -2.02
C GLN A 339 23.41 6.13 -1.04
N ALA A 340 24.42 7.01 -0.93
CA ALA A 340 25.49 6.86 0.05
C ALA A 340 24.98 6.94 1.49
N VAL A 341 24.09 7.90 1.80
CA VAL A 341 23.38 7.98 3.09
C VAL A 341 22.66 6.68 3.41
N LEU A 342 21.90 6.14 2.45
CA LEU A 342 21.16 4.89 2.63
C LEU A 342 22.09 3.69 2.83
N ARG A 343 23.20 3.60 2.10
CA ARG A 343 24.22 2.55 2.30
C ARG A 343 24.83 2.63 3.70
N THR A 344 25.20 3.83 4.15
CA THR A 344 25.76 4.04 5.49
C THR A 344 24.76 3.62 6.56
N LEU A 345 23.50 4.06 6.47
CA LEU A 345 22.43 3.64 7.38
C LEU A 345 22.20 2.11 7.36
N TYR A 346 22.23 1.49 6.18
CA TYR A 346 22.08 0.04 6.04
C TYR A 346 23.24 -0.73 6.68
N GLY A 347 24.45 -0.14 6.78
CA GLY A 347 25.58 -0.72 7.51
C GLY A 347 25.32 -0.95 9.01
N ALA A 348 24.30 -0.29 9.58
CA ALA A 348 23.84 -0.57 10.94
C ALA A 348 22.93 -1.81 11.04
N VAL A 349 22.52 -2.42 9.92
CA VAL A 349 21.81 -3.69 9.91
C VAL A 349 22.84 -4.81 10.06
N PRO A 350 22.71 -5.72 11.03
CA PRO A 350 23.66 -6.81 11.20
C PRO A 350 23.78 -7.68 9.96
N VAL A 351 25.02 -8.02 9.58
CA VAL A 351 25.31 -8.79 8.36
C VAL A 351 24.61 -10.16 8.30
N ASN A 352 24.29 -10.73 9.47
CA ASN A 352 23.60 -12.01 9.61
C ASN A 352 22.06 -11.89 9.73
N VAL A 353 21.50 -10.70 9.52
CA VAL A 353 20.06 -10.45 9.60
C VAL A 353 19.53 -9.96 8.26
N ASP A 354 18.62 -10.74 7.67
CA ASP A 354 17.91 -10.35 6.46
C ASP A 354 16.63 -9.57 6.82
N ILE A 355 16.64 -8.26 6.53
CA ILE A 355 15.47 -7.39 6.67
C ILE A 355 14.73 -7.14 5.36
N SER A 356 15.11 -7.77 4.25
CA SER A 356 14.49 -7.56 2.92
C SER A 356 13.00 -7.87 2.92
N ARG A 357 12.56 -8.82 3.76
CA ARG A 357 11.14 -9.20 3.96
C ARG A 357 10.52 -8.58 5.20
N THR A 358 11.22 -7.70 5.88
CA THR A 358 10.73 -6.98 7.07
C THR A 358 10.36 -5.57 6.65
N PRO A 359 9.10 -5.14 6.79
CA PRO A 359 8.70 -3.76 6.51
C PRO A 359 9.61 -2.74 7.20
N THR A 360 10.40 -2.02 6.41
CA THR A 360 11.33 -0.98 6.85
C THR A 360 11.37 0.11 5.78
N VAL A 361 12.07 1.21 6.07
CA VAL A 361 12.28 2.25 5.06
C VAL A 361 13.01 1.72 3.81
N PHE A 362 13.79 0.64 3.94
CA PHE A 362 14.48 0.01 2.80
C PHE A 362 13.57 -0.91 1.99
N SER A 363 12.92 -1.87 2.64
CA SER A 363 12.10 -2.89 1.95
C SER A 363 10.81 -2.35 1.33
N LEU A 364 10.33 -1.18 1.79
CA LEU A 364 9.14 -0.51 1.25
C LEU A 364 9.47 0.56 0.21
N GLY A 365 10.74 0.72 -0.19
CA GLY A 365 11.16 1.73 -1.16
C GLY A 365 11.11 3.17 -0.64
N LEU A 366 10.97 3.38 0.67
CA LEU A 366 10.90 4.71 1.30
C LEU A 366 12.27 5.39 1.46
N GLY A 367 13.37 4.67 1.23
CA GLY A 367 14.73 5.14 1.44
C GLY A 367 14.98 6.58 0.95
N PRO A 368 14.71 6.91 -0.33
CA PRO A 368 14.94 8.26 -0.86
C PRO A 368 14.20 9.35 -0.06
N LEU A 369 12.94 9.11 0.31
CA LEU A 369 12.15 10.05 1.12
C LEU A 369 12.71 10.17 2.54
N PHE A 370 13.03 9.04 3.17
CA PHE A 370 13.59 9.03 4.52
C PHE A 370 14.92 9.76 4.55
N ALA A 371 15.83 9.51 3.60
CA ALA A 371 17.12 10.17 3.50
C ALA A 371 16.97 11.71 3.47
N ARG A 372 16.05 12.24 2.66
CA ARG A 372 15.75 13.68 2.64
C ARG A 372 15.27 14.18 4.00
N GLN A 373 14.39 13.43 4.69
CA GLN A 373 13.85 13.81 5.99
C GLN A 373 14.87 13.80 7.15
N VAL A 374 16.02 13.11 7.02
CA VAL A 374 17.02 12.99 8.11
C VAL A 374 17.55 14.35 8.60
N TRP A 375 17.69 15.33 7.70
CA TRP A 375 18.23 16.67 8.00
C TRP A 375 17.22 17.82 7.85
N ILE A 376 15.98 17.54 7.47
CA ILE A 376 14.96 18.60 7.37
C ILE A 376 14.59 19.09 8.78
N HIS A 377 14.33 20.39 8.95
CA HIS A 377 13.98 21.03 10.24
C HIS A 377 15.06 20.95 11.33
N GLN A 378 16.33 20.76 10.98
CA GLN A 378 17.43 21.02 11.92
C GLN A 378 17.34 22.44 12.49
N GLY A 379 17.56 22.57 13.81
CA GLY A 379 17.46 23.84 14.55
C GLY A 379 16.11 24.07 15.24
N GLU A 380 15.07 23.30 14.88
CA GLU A 380 13.82 23.22 15.64
C GLU A 380 13.94 22.22 16.80
N ASP A 381 13.03 22.31 17.77
CA ASP A 381 12.96 21.41 18.91
C ASP A 381 12.68 19.95 18.49
N ASP A 382 13.39 18.99 19.10
CA ASP A 382 13.30 17.57 18.78
C ASP A 382 11.87 17.02 19.01
N ASP A 383 11.18 17.44 20.09
CA ASP A 383 9.82 16.97 20.40
C ASP A 383 8.81 17.51 19.37
N ALA A 384 8.97 18.78 18.98
CA ALA A 384 8.16 19.40 17.92
C ALA A 384 8.35 18.68 16.57
N ASN A 385 9.59 18.35 16.21
CA ASN A 385 9.92 17.61 15.01
C ASN A 385 9.39 16.16 15.05
N ALA A 386 9.44 15.49 16.20
CA ALA A 386 8.86 14.16 16.39
C ALA A 386 7.34 14.18 16.16
N SER A 387 6.64 15.18 16.71
CA SER A 387 5.21 15.39 16.48
C SER A 387 4.93 15.66 15.00
N TYR A 388 5.66 16.60 14.39
CA TYR A 388 5.52 16.94 12.98
C TYR A 388 5.67 15.72 12.07
N ALA A 389 6.69 14.87 12.30
CA ALA A 389 6.93 13.67 11.51
C ALA A 389 5.74 12.70 11.51
N LEU A 390 5.05 12.53 12.64
CA LEU A 390 3.88 11.65 12.72
C LEU A 390 2.69 12.21 11.94
N HIS A 391 2.43 13.51 12.06
CA HIS A 391 1.33 14.16 11.35
C HIS A 391 1.61 14.26 9.85
N GLU A 392 2.84 14.58 9.46
CA GLU A 392 3.27 14.64 8.07
C GLU A 392 3.04 13.27 7.41
N ALA A 393 3.45 12.17 8.06
CA ALA A 393 3.31 10.82 7.52
C ALA A 393 1.86 10.44 7.17
N VAL A 394 0.87 10.91 7.93
CA VAL A 394 -0.55 10.59 7.70
C VAL A 394 -1.28 11.62 6.83
N THR A 395 -0.74 12.82 6.66
CA THR A 395 -1.41 13.92 5.91
C THR A 395 -0.78 14.22 4.54
N ARG A 396 0.52 13.97 4.35
CA ARG A 396 1.21 14.31 3.10
C ARG A 396 0.70 13.49 1.92
N ASP A 397 0.65 14.11 0.75
CA ASP A 397 0.53 13.43 -0.55
C ASP A 397 -0.51 12.28 -0.57
N PRO A 398 -1.79 12.52 -0.24
CA PRO A 398 -2.76 11.46 0.08
C PRO A 398 -3.04 10.46 -1.07
N SER A 399 -2.63 10.79 -2.30
CA SER A 399 -2.78 9.94 -3.49
C SER A 399 -1.44 9.53 -4.12
N ALA A 400 -0.31 9.76 -3.44
CA ALA A 400 1.00 9.38 -3.96
C ALA A 400 1.17 7.85 -3.99
N PRO A 401 1.52 7.27 -5.15
CA PRO A 401 1.92 5.87 -5.27
C PRO A 401 3.07 5.52 -4.32
N GLY A 402 3.05 4.31 -3.76
CA GLY A 402 4.09 3.82 -2.84
C GLY A 402 3.91 4.24 -1.37
N LEU A 403 3.20 5.34 -1.09
CA LEU A 403 2.83 5.74 0.28
C LEU A 403 1.58 4.99 0.77
N THR A 404 1.68 3.67 0.86
CA THR A 404 0.65 2.82 1.46
C THR A 404 0.45 3.13 2.94
N HIS A 405 -0.64 2.66 3.55
CA HIS A 405 -0.86 2.80 4.99
C HIS A 405 0.32 2.26 5.83
N LEU A 406 0.84 1.08 5.46
CA LEU A 406 2.00 0.49 6.11
C LEU A 406 3.26 1.34 5.87
N ALA A 407 3.49 1.81 4.65
CA ALA A 407 4.64 2.64 4.32
C ALA A 407 4.62 3.97 5.08
N ARG A 408 3.46 4.61 5.21
CA ARG A 408 3.27 5.83 6.02
C ARG A 408 3.55 5.58 7.49
N ALA A 409 3.04 4.48 8.04
CA ALA A 409 3.30 4.13 9.44
C ALA A 409 4.80 3.86 9.67
N VAL A 410 5.47 3.12 8.80
CA VAL A 410 6.92 2.87 8.88
C VAL A 410 7.72 4.17 8.75
N LEU A 411 7.41 5.01 7.76
CA LEU A 411 8.09 6.31 7.58
C LEU A 411 7.90 7.21 8.82
N GLY A 412 6.66 7.39 9.26
CA GLY A 412 6.34 8.23 10.42
C GLY A 412 7.01 7.75 11.71
N LEU A 413 7.02 6.44 11.98
CA LEU A 413 7.71 5.90 13.16
C LEU A 413 9.22 6.03 13.06
N THR A 414 9.80 5.81 11.88
CA THR A 414 11.25 5.90 11.66
C THR A 414 11.73 7.35 11.78
N THR A 415 11.04 8.30 11.16
CA THR A 415 11.35 9.73 11.25
C THR A 415 11.06 10.29 12.65
N CYS A 416 9.99 9.84 13.33
CA CYS A 416 9.76 10.18 14.74
C CYS A 416 10.88 9.64 15.66
N ALA A 417 11.40 8.45 15.40
CA ALA A 417 12.52 7.87 16.16
C ALA A 417 13.84 8.58 15.89
N ARG A 418 14.03 9.11 14.68
CA ARG A 418 15.14 10.02 14.38
C ARG A 418 15.15 11.25 15.31
N TRP A 419 14.00 11.73 15.74
CA TRP A 419 13.87 12.84 16.69
C TRP A 419 13.69 12.39 18.15
N GLY A 420 14.06 11.14 18.49
CA GLY A 420 14.01 10.64 19.86
C GLY A 420 12.64 10.15 20.35
N SER A 421 11.56 10.37 19.60
CA SER A 421 10.19 9.91 19.94
C SER A 421 9.67 10.34 21.30
N ASN A 422 10.08 11.51 21.78
CA ASN A 422 9.46 12.13 22.94
C ASN A 422 8.22 12.91 22.46
N LEU A 423 7.04 12.47 22.91
CA LEU A 423 5.75 12.88 22.34
C LEU A 423 4.83 13.44 23.41
N GLY A 424 4.14 14.52 23.06
CA GLY A 424 3.06 15.07 23.86
C GLY A 424 1.85 14.12 23.95
N PRO A 425 0.98 14.25 24.96
CA PRO A 425 -0.14 13.34 25.20
C PRO A 425 -1.08 13.14 23.99
N ILE A 426 -1.25 14.17 23.16
CA ILE A 426 -2.11 14.12 21.96
C ILE A 426 -1.55 13.17 20.88
N ASP A 427 -0.22 13.11 20.74
CA ASP A 427 0.45 12.34 19.69
C ASP A 427 0.73 10.90 20.10
N VAL A 428 0.73 10.60 21.40
CA VAL A 428 0.89 9.24 21.92
C VAL A 428 -0.14 8.27 21.32
N GLN A 429 -1.39 8.72 21.13
CA GLN A 429 -2.44 7.90 20.54
C GLN A 429 -2.19 7.63 19.06
N LEU A 430 -1.75 8.64 18.29
CA LEU A 430 -1.40 8.48 16.87
C LEU A 430 -0.20 7.53 16.72
N TYR A 431 0.86 7.75 17.50
CA TYR A 431 2.04 6.89 17.53
C TYR A 431 1.70 5.44 17.86
N ARG A 432 0.84 5.21 18.87
CA ARG A 432 0.35 3.87 19.22
C ARG A 432 -0.41 3.20 18.07
N ASN A 433 -1.26 3.94 17.37
CA ASN A 433 -2.05 3.39 16.27
C ASN A 433 -1.18 3.07 15.05
N LEU A 434 -0.22 3.93 14.72
CA LEU A 434 0.77 3.64 13.66
C LEU A 434 1.65 2.43 14.01
N LYS A 435 2.07 2.30 15.28
CA LYS A 435 2.75 1.09 15.76
C LYS A 435 1.89 -0.16 15.63
N GLY A 436 0.59 -0.07 15.93
CA GLY A 436 -0.36 -1.16 15.75
C GLY A 436 -0.38 -1.66 14.31
N LEU A 437 -0.42 -0.75 13.34
CA LEU A 437 -0.39 -1.09 11.91
C LEU A 437 0.90 -1.82 11.51
N VAL A 438 2.05 -1.31 11.96
CA VAL A 438 3.35 -1.92 11.66
C VAL A 438 3.48 -3.29 12.35
N ALA A 439 2.98 -3.41 13.58
CA ALA A 439 2.98 -4.65 14.36
C ALA A 439 2.13 -5.75 13.72
N GLU A 440 0.92 -5.42 13.24
CA GLU A 440 0.03 -6.35 12.55
C GLU A 440 0.67 -6.90 11.27
N ALA A 441 1.36 -6.03 10.51
CA ALA A 441 2.09 -6.48 9.32
C ALA A 441 3.25 -7.40 9.69
N ARG A 442 4.08 -7.00 10.66
CA ARG A 442 5.15 -7.83 11.25
C ARG A 442 5.71 -7.15 12.50
N GLN A 443 5.50 -7.76 13.66
CA GLN A 443 5.92 -7.25 14.98
C GLN A 443 7.35 -6.70 15.02
N GLU A 444 8.30 -7.41 14.41
CA GLU A 444 9.71 -7.05 14.37
C GLU A 444 9.99 -5.70 13.68
N SER A 445 9.13 -5.29 12.74
CA SER A 445 9.26 -4.05 11.98
C SER A 445 9.19 -2.81 12.88
N VAL A 446 8.47 -2.89 14.01
CA VAL A 446 8.41 -1.80 14.99
C VAL A 446 9.80 -1.51 15.55
N PHE A 447 10.54 -2.57 15.90
CA PHE A 447 11.91 -2.43 16.38
C PHE A 447 12.81 -1.81 15.30
N TRP A 448 12.71 -2.26 14.05
CA TRP A 448 13.55 -1.76 12.98
C TRP A 448 13.27 -0.29 12.63
N ALA A 449 12.01 0.13 12.65
CA ALA A 449 11.65 1.55 12.48
C ALA A 449 12.28 2.42 13.58
N GLU A 450 12.14 2.01 14.84
CA GLU A 450 12.75 2.73 15.98
C GLU A 450 14.28 2.74 15.91
N TYR A 451 14.88 1.59 15.60
CA TYR A 451 16.33 1.42 15.53
C TYR A 451 16.95 2.25 14.40
N LEU A 452 16.42 2.17 13.17
CA LEU A 452 16.95 2.89 12.02
C LEU A 452 16.78 4.40 12.17
N GLY A 453 15.69 4.86 12.80
CA GLY A 453 15.52 6.26 13.18
C GLY A 453 16.61 6.73 14.15
N ALA A 454 16.83 6.00 15.23
CA ALA A 454 17.86 6.33 16.22
C ALA A 454 19.29 6.28 15.63
N VAL A 455 19.58 5.34 14.72
CA VAL A 455 20.84 5.32 13.95
C VAL A 455 20.99 6.56 13.09
N ALA A 456 19.90 7.01 12.44
CA ALA A 456 19.92 8.26 11.69
C ALA A 456 20.14 9.49 12.61
N ALA A 457 19.72 9.44 13.88
CA ALA A 457 20.04 10.50 14.85
C ALA A 457 21.54 10.57 15.12
N VAL A 458 22.19 9.42 15.33
CA VAL A 458 23.66 9.33 15.46
C VAL A 458 24.36 9.84 14.21
N MET A 459 23.84 9.52 13.02
CA MET A 459 24.40 10.05 11.77
C MET A 459 24.39 11.57 11.77
N VAL A 460 23.32 12.23 12.21
CA VAL A 460 23.26 13.69 12.21
C VAL A 460 24.12 14.33 13.30
N ASP A 461 24.25 13.70 14.47
CA ASP A 461 25.19 14.18 15.49
C ASP A 461 26.63 14.28 14.92
N LEU A 462 27.02 13.32 14.05
CA LEU A 462 28.36 13.25 13.43
C LEU A 462 28.48 13.96 12.08
N VAL A 463 27.37 14.13 11.38
CA VAL A 463 27.26 14.72 10.04
C VAL A 463 26.09 15.73 10.10
N PRO A 464 26.32 16.96 10.58
CA PRO A 464 25.23 17.87 10.98
C PRO A 464 24.42 18.45 9.81
N ALA A 465 24.91 18.32 8.58
CA ALA A 465 24.25 18.81 7.38
C ALA A 465 24.23 17.75 6.28
N TRP A 466 23.34 17.91 5.30
CA TRP A 466 23.31 17.07 4.10
C TRP A 466 24.71 17.02 3.46
N PRO A 467 25.29 15.83 3.19
CA PRO A 467 26.64 15.73 2.63
C PRO A 467 26.75 16.38 1.25
N LYS A 468 27.89 17.02 0.95
CA LYS A 468 28.12 17.65 -0.36
C LYS A 468 28.57 16.65 -1.42
N SER A 469 29.20 15.56 -1.00
CA SER A 469 29.61 14.46 -1.88
C SER A 469 29.56 13.10 -1.18
N VAL A 470 29.69 12.04 -1.97
CA VAL A 470 29.76 10.66 -1.47
C VAL A 470 31.04 10.45 -0.66
N GLU A 471 32.16 10.96 -1.17
CA GLU A 471 33.48 10.83 -0.57
C GLU A 471 33.55 11.52 0.79
N GLU A 472 32.94 12.70 0.94
CA GLU A 472 32.83 13.39 2.22
C GLU A 472 32.16 12.48 3.26
N LEU A 473 30.97 11.97 2.97
CA LEU A 473 30.23 11.09 3.88
C LEU A 473 31.02 9.81 4.23
N GLU A 474 31.54 9.12 3.22
CA GLU A 474 32.22 7.82 3.40
C GLU A 474 33.56 7.97 4.15
N SER A 475 34.22 9.13 4.04
CA SER A 475 35.41 9.46 4.83
C SER A 475 35.11 9.91 6.26
N THR A 476 33.87 10.33 6.54
CA THR A 476 33.46 10.83 7.86
C THR A 476 32.88 9.74 8.77
N LEU A 477 32.00 8.89 8.23
CA LEU A 477 31.16 8.00 9.02
C LEU A 477 30.89 6.66 8.33
N ARG A 478 31.02 5.57 9.09
CA ARG A 478 30.59 4.23 8.69
C ARG A 478 29.97 3.49 9.86
N PHE A 479 28.84 2.83 9.62
CA PHE A 479 28.26 1.90 10.57
C PHE A 479 28.60 0.45 10.21
N GLU A 480 28.82 -0.35 11.23
CA GLU A 480 28.95 -1.81 11.14
C GLU A 480 28.17 -2.43 12.30
N ALA A 481 27.38 -3.47 12.06
CA ALA A 481 26.64 -4.14 13.11
C ALA A 481 26.80 -5.66 13.08
N THR A 482 26.77 -6.27 14.27
CA THR A 482 26.70 -7.72 14.44
C THR A 482 25.57 -8.09 15.38
N GLN A 483 24.91 -9.23 15.14
CA GLN A 483 23.90 -9.76 16.05
C GLN A 483 24.40 -11.07 16.65
N THR A 484 24.42 -11.12 17.97
CA THR A 484 24.64 -12.35 18.74
C THR A 484 23.33 -12.82 19.35
N ALA A 485 23.06 -14.12 19.24
CA ALA A 485 21.98 -14.80 19.95
C ALA A 485 22.62 -15.74 20.95
N ASP A 486 22.43 -15.46 22.24
CA ASP A 486 22.94 -16.28 23.33
C ASP A 486 21.83 -17.29 23.70
N PRO A 487 22.07 -18.62 23.62
CA PRO A 487 21.07 -19.65 23.93
C PRO A 487 20.45 -19.50 25.32
N ASP A 488 21.22 -18.97 26.28
CA ASP A 488 20.78 -18.79 27.67
C ASP A 488 20.05 -17.47 27.89
N LYS A 489 20.10 -16.54 26.93
CA LYS A 489 19.37 -15.26 26.99
C LYS A 489 18.14 -15.30 26.10
N ARG A 490 17.01 -14.85 26.66
CA ARG A 490 15.74 -14.72 25.93
C ARG A 490 15.74 -13.66 24.80
N ARG A 491 16.84 -12.93 24.56
CA ARG A 491 16.88 -11.77 23.64
C ARG A 491 18.19 -11.73 22.86
N ALA A 492 18.10 -11.44 21.56
CA ALA A 492 19.26 -11.18 20.73
C ALA A 492 19.91 -9.82 21.10
N SER A 493 21.22 -9.70 20.92
CA SER A 493 21.98 -8.48 21.15
C SER A 493 22.59 -7.99 19.84
N ILE A 494 22.27 -6.75 19.46
CA ILE A 494 22.90 -6.03 18.36
C ILE A 494 24.03 -5.18 18.92
N GLU A 495 25.25 -5.39 18.44
CA GLU A 495 26.37 -4.49 18.67
C GLU A 495 26.56 -3.61 17.42
N LEU A 496 26.33 -2.30 17.58
CA LEU A 496 26.58 -1.29 16.56
C LEU A 496 27.95 -0.65 16.80
N THR A 497 28.85 -0.78 15.84
CA THR A 497 30.11 -0.07 15.78
C THR A 497 29.96 1.17 14.88
N VAL A 498 30.25 2.33 15.46
CA VAL A 498 30.27 3.64 14.80
C VAL A 498 31.72 4.01 14.53
N HIS A 499 32.14 3.91 13.27
CA HIS A 499 33.44 4.42 12.84
C HIS A 499 33.30 5.89 12.48
N VAL A 500 34.09 6.75 13.10
CA VAL A 500 34.02 8.20 12.91
C VAL A 500 35.41 8.80 12.70
N ALA A 501 35.53 9.73 11.76
CA ALA A 501 36.74 10.51 11.55
C ALA A 501 37.00 11.44 12.74
N ALA A 502 38.27 11.64 13.11
CA ALA A 502 38.65 12.46 14.27
C ALA A 502 38.08 13.89 14.20
N GLY A 503 38.02 14.49 13.02
CA GLY A 503 37.46 15.83 12.82
C GLY A 503 35.95 15.91 13.05
N ALA A 504 35.20 14.84 12.78
CA ALA A 504 33.76 14.80 12.97
C ALA A 504 33.36 14.49 14.43
N ALA A 505 34.26 13.91 15.22
CA ALA A 505 34.04 13.65 16.64
C ALA A 505 34.35 14.85 17.55
N VAL A 506 34.83 15.98 16.99
CA VAL A 506 35.24 17.16 17.77
C VAL A 506 34.02 17.74 18.49
N GLY A 507 34.10 17.84 19.82
CA GLY A 507 33.04 18.43 20.65
C GLY A 507 31.85 17.50 20.92
N ILE A 508 31.89 16.25 20.45
CA ILE A 508 30.84 15.26 20.65
C ILE A 508 31.18 14.38 21.85
N ASP A 509 30.28 14.30 22.83
CA ASP A 509 30.40 13.33 23.92
C ASP A 509 30.00 11.92 23.41
N PRO A 510 30.90 10.91 23.52
CA PRO A 510 30.56 9.53 23.20
C PRO A 510 29.33 8.98 23.93
N GLU A 511 29.01 9.48 25.13
CA GLU A 511 27.82 9.06 25.88
C GLU A 511 26.53 9.62 25.29
N ASP A 512 26.53 10.81 24.69
CA ASP A 512 25.37 11.36 24.00
C ASP A 512 25.00 10.52 22.76
N VAL A 513 26.02 10.14 21.98
CA VAL A 513 25.87 9.24 20.83
C VAL A 513 25.30 7.89 21.25
N LYS A 514 25.78 7.31 22.36
CA LYS A 514 25.21 6.09 22.94
C LYS A 514 23.78 6.33 23.46
N GLY A 515 23.52 7.51 24.00
CA GLY A 515 22.24 7.98 24.51
C GLY A 515 21.12 7.93 23.48
N ARG A 516 21.41 8.28 22.21
CA ARG A 516 20.45 8.22 21.10
C ARG A 516 19.82 6.84 20.90
N LEU A 517 20.60 5.77 21.06
CA LEU A 517 20.09 4.39 20.95
C LEU A 517 19.62 3.81 22.28
N SER A 518 19.76 4.56 23.37
CA SER A 518 19.53 4.03 24.71
C SER A 518 18.06 3.67 24.96
N TYR A 519 17.10 4.27 24.26
CA TYR A 519 15.67 3.92 24.37
C TYR A 519 15.26 2.76 23.45
N VAL A 520 16.07 2.47 22.43
CA VAL A 520 15.84 1.34 21.52
C VAL A 520 16.17 0.05 22.25
N GLY A 521 15.20 -0.86 22.36
CA GLY A 521 15.44 -2.14 23.03
C GLY A 521 15.31 -2.13 24.56
N LYS A 522 14.91 -1.03 25.20
CA LYS A 522 14.65 -0.98 26.67
C LYS A 522 13.21 -1.33 27.03
N LYS A 523 13.01 -1.74 28.29
CA LYS A 523 11.67 -2.02 28.85
C LYS A 523 10.82 -0.75 28.76
N ARG A 524 9.70 -0.82 28.06
CA ARG A 524 8.74 0.26 27.88
C ARG A 524 7.96 0.50 29.18
N LYS A 525 7.37 1.70 29.33
CA LYS A 525 6.58 2.09 30.52
C LYS A 525 5.38 1.16 30.75
N ASP A 526 4.86 0.55 29.69
CA ASP A 526 3.79 -0.46 29.71
C ASP A 526 4.25 -1.86 30.17
N GLY A 527 5.52 -2.01 30.55
CA GLY A 527 6.09 -3.27 31.03
C GLY A 527 6.66 -4.18 29.93
N THR A 528 6.38 -3.90 28.66
CA THR A 528 6.86 -4.72 27.52
C THR A 528 8.36 -4.54 27.30
N ARG A 529 9.04 -5.62 26.89
CA ARG A 529 10.47 -5.59 26.53
C ARG A 529 10.58 -5.86 25.03
N PRO A 530 11.30 -5.03 24.24
CA PRO A 530 11.52 -5.32 22.83
C PRO A 530 12.28 -6.64 22.64
N ASP A 531 12.32 -7.21 21.45
CA ASP A 531 12.93 -8.54 21.29
C ASP A 531 14.47 -8.49 21.24
N LYS A 532 15.04 -7.30 21.03
CA LYS A 532 16.49 -7.09 20.87
C LYS A 532 17.04 -6.02 21.80
N LYS A 533 18.26 -6.25 22.31
CA LYS A 533 19.07 -5.26 23.03
C LYS A 533 20.06 -4.63 22.06
N VAL A 534 20.36 -3.35 22.21
CA VAL A 534 21.37 -2.65 21.41
C VAL A 534 22.51 -2.17 22.31
N THR A 535 23.75 -2.37 21.86
CA THR A 535 24.97 -1.80 22.46
C THR A 535 25.73 -1.05 21.38
N VAL A 536 26.35 0.08 21.75
CA VAL A 536 27.03 0.98 20.81
C VAL A 536 28.50 1.10 21.19
N ARG A 537 29.37 0.95 20.21
CA ARG A 537 30.82 1.14 20.31
C ARG A 537 31.26 2.19 19.32
N ILE A 538 32.07 3.16 19.76
CA ILE A 538 32.62 4.20 18.88
C ILE A 538 34.10 3.89 18.63
N GLN A 539 34.54 4.00 17.39
CA GLN A 539 35.92 3.76 16.96
C GLN A 539 36.38 4.87 16.02
N ALA A 540 37.63 5.30 16.16
CA ALA A 540 38.23 6.20 15.18
C ALA A 540 38.44 5.48 13.84
N MET A 541 38.13 6.15 12.74
CA MET A 541 38.53 5.69 11.40
C MET A 541 40.06 5.71 11.29
N LYS A 542 40.60 4.70 10.59
CA LYS A 542 42.04 4.59 10.30
C LYS A 542 42.40 5.28 9.01
#